data_AF-A0A963EIW7-F1
#
_entry.id   AF-A0A963EIW7-F1
#
_cell.length_a   1.000
_cell.length_b   1.000
_cell.length_c   1.000
_cell.angle_alpha   90.00
_cell.angle_beta   90.00
_cell.angle_gamma   90.00
#
_symmetry.space_group_name_H-M   'P 1'
#
loop_
_entity.id
_entity.type
_entity.pdbx_description
1 polymer ?
#
loop_
_entity_poly.entity_id
_entity_poly.type
_entity_poly.pdbx_seq_one_letter_code
_entity_poly.pdbx_strand_id
1 'polypeptide(L)'
;AIWFDGDKDSIVTVKEEFPLDSCQFAPDRLQVNIGDCALRDHQLHGGANLNGHRIEWALSYRGDDRSILFLPENLYPARLPRAKSVVSRPQVTFTGELVVDGERMTVDGWPGSENHNWGSRHTDQYAWGQVAAFDNAPDAFLECITAQVKIGPIPSPWMSIAVLRIDEEEFLFNSLGQAFRANGRYTFFDWSLQTAQGDARLDVQFHAAPRHFTALTYYNPSRGNKTCLNSKIAQCQATLTRRGQAPVVLSSLHGAAFEILTDRSDHGRPLMT
;
A
#
# COMPACT_ATOMS: atom_id res chain seq x y z
N ALA A 1 2.60 -12.25 -6.62
CA ALA A 1 1.18 -11.86 -6.58
C ALA A 1 0.54 -12.41 -5.31
N ILE A 2 -0.50 -11.75 -4.80
CA ILE A 2 -1.25 -12.20 -3.63
C ILE A 2 -2.73 -12.04 -3.94
N TRP A 3 -3.50 -13.08 -3.70
CA TRP A 3 -4.95 -13.08 -3.80
C TRP A 3 -5.54 -13.35 -2.42
N PHE A 4 -6.54 -12.55 -2.03
CA PHE A 4 -7.28 -12.70 -0.79
C PHE A 4 -8.74 -12.97 -1.14
N ASP A 5 -9.29 -14.06 -0.62
CA ASP A 5 -10.70 -14.42 -0.75
C ASP A 5 -11.32 -14.41 0.64
N GLY A 6 -12.05 -13.33 0.96
CA GLY A 6 -12.71 -13.16 2.25
C GLY A 6 -13.89 -14.12 2.46
N ASP A 7 -14.55 -14.54 1.40
CA ASP A 7 -15.71 -15.44 1.47
C ASP A 7 -15.26 -16.88 1.78
N LYS A 8 -14.13 -17.30 1.20
CA LYS A 8 -13.51 -18.61 1.47
C LYS A 8 -12.51 -18.58 2.63
N ASP A 9 -12.29 -17.43 3.27
CA ASP A 9 -11.26 -17.20 4.30
C ASP A 9 -9.89 -17.76 3.89
N SER A 10 -9.48 -17.48 2.64
CA SER A 10 -8.31 -18.07 2.01
C SER A 10 -7.39 -17.03 1.40
N ILE A 11 -6.09 -17.35 1.38
CA ILE A 11 -5.06 -16.49 0.80
C ILE A 11 -4.17 -17.34 -0.09
N VAL A 12 -4.02 -16.95 -1.35
CA VAL A 12 -3.05 -17.53 -2.27
C VAL A 12 -1.92 -16.53 -2.46
N THR A 13 -0.70 -16.93 -2.15
CA THR A 13 0.49 -16.10 -2.31
C THR A 13 1.48 -16.83 -3.20
N VAL A 14 1.89 -16.19 -4.29
CA VAL A 14 2.88 -16.72 -5.24
C VAL A 14 3.99 -15.71 -5.50
N LYS A 15 5.20 -16.21 -5.66
CA LYS A 15 6.40 -15.42 -5.97
C LYS A 15 7.26 -16.25 -6.92
N GLU A 16 7.70 -15.61 -7.98
CA GLU A 16 8.63 -16.19 -8.95
C GLU A 16 9.78 -15.21 -9.14
N GLU A 17 11.00 -15.75 -9.27
CA GLU A 17 12.22 -14.96 -9.40
C GLU A 17 12.85 -15.22 -10.76
N PHE A 18 13.22 -14.14 -11.44
CA PHE A 18 13.84 -14.18 -12.76
C PHE A 18 15.23 -13.54 -12.71
N PRO A 19 16.21 -14.07 -13.45
CA PRO A 19 17.49 -13.40 -13.60
C PRO A 19 17.31 -12.02 -14.26
N LEU A 20 18.17 -11.05 -13.92
CA LEU A 20 18.03 -9.67 -14.42
C LEU A 20 18.13 -9.55 -15.95
N ASP A 21 18.86 -10.46 -16.61
CA ASP A 21 18.96 -10.50 -18.08
C ASP A 21 17.65 -10.88 -18.78
N SER A 22 16.71 -11.46 -18.02
CA SER A 22 15.35 -11.82 -18.43
C SER A 22 14.32 -10.74 -18.09
N CYS A 23 14.79 -9.58 -17.61
CA CYS A 23 13.97 -8.44 -17.23
C CYS A 23 14.30 -7.22 -18.08
N GLN A 24 13.29 -6.41 -18.40
CA GLN A 24 13.45 -5.17 -19.15
C GLN A 24 12.68 -4.05 -18.47
N PHE A 25 13.33 -2.90 -18.30
CA PHE A 25 12.75 -1.72 -17.68
C PHE A 25 13.01 -0.52 -18.58
N ALA A 26 11.95 0.13 -19.07
CA ALA A 26 12.11 1.37 -19.80
C ALA A 26 12.49 2.51 -18.84
N PRO A 27 13.46 3.37 -19.19
CA PRO A 27 13.93 4.43 -18.31
C PRO A 27 13.02 5.66 -18.30
N ASP A 28 12.13 5.80 -19.28
CA ASP A 28 11.41 7.04 -19.62
C ASP A 28 9.88 6.91 -19.63
N ARG A 29 9.35 5.72 -19.36
CA ARG A 29 7.90 5.42 -19.37
C ARG A 29 7.58 4.21 -18.52
N LEU A 30 6.32 4.03 -18.17
CA LEU A 30 5.85 2.79 -17.54
C LEU A 30 5.87 1.65 -18.56
N GLN A 31 6.97 0.90 -18.60
CA GLN A 31 7.10 -0.34 -19.33
C GLN A 31 8.09 -1.24 -18.60
N VAL A 32 7.56 -2.31 -18.00
CA VAL A 32 8.30 -3.30 -17.22
C VAL A 32 7.96 -4.68 -17.76
N ASN A 33 8.98 -5.46 -18.13
CA ASN A 33 8.84 -6.88 -18.46
C ASN A 33 9.69 -7.70 -17.49
N ILE A 34 9.13 -8.75 -16.91
CA ILE A 34 9.82 -9.68 -16.00
C ILE A 34 9.41 -11.10 -16.42
N GLY A 35 10.31 -11.84 -17.08
CA GLY A 35 9.92 -13.07 -17.77
C GLY A 35 8.80 -12.80 -18.78
N ASP A 36 7.71 -13.58 -18.71
CA ASP A 36 6.52 -13.40 -19.56
C ASP A 36 5.51 -12.38 -19.00
N CYS A 37 5.78 -11.77 -17.84
CA CYS A 37 4.93 -10.73 -17.27
C CYS A 37 5.26 -9.37 -17.88
N ALA A 38 4.23 -8.57 -18.18
CA ALA A 38 4.37 -7.20 -18.62
C ALA A 38 3.43 -6.25 -17.88
N LEU A 39 3.97 -5.08 -17.51
CA LEU A 39 3.23 -3.91 -17.05
C LEU A 39 3.57 -2.75 -17.98
N ARG A 40 2.53 -2.14 -18.54
CA ARG A 40 2.59 -0.96 -19.40
C ARG A 40 1.54 0.03 -18.93
N ASP A 41 1.57 1.22 -19.51
CA ASP A 41 0.53 2.20 -19.30
C ASP A 41 -0.87 1.60 -19.53
N HIS A 42 -1.72 1.64 -18.50
CA HIS A 42 -3.10 1.16 -18.52
C HIS A 42 -3.31 -0.36 -18.75
N GLN A 43 -2.24 -1.18 -18.74
CA GLN A 43 -2.35 -2.61 -18.99
C GLN A 43 -1.32 -3.43 -18.21
N LEU A 44 -1.75 -4.55 -17.66
CA LEU A 44 -0.87 -5.53 -17.03
C LEU A 44 -1.32 -6.95 -17.36
N HIS A 45 -0.37 -7.81 -17.69
CA HIS A 45 -0.62 -9.25 -17.84
C HIS A 45 0.57 -10.06 -17.36
N GLY A 46 0.32 -11.31 -16.99
CA GLY A 46 1.35 -12.22 -16.55
C GLY A 46 0.81 -13.29 -15.62
N GLY A 47 1.72 -13.98 -14.96
CA GLY A 47 1.40 -14.97 -13.95
C GLY A 47 2.60 -15.23 -13.07
N ALA A 48 2.35 -15.86 -11.93
CA ALA A 48 3.40 -16.37 -11.06
C ALA A 48 2.93 -17.68 -10.42
N ASN A 49 3.90 -18.54 -10.12
CA ASN A 49 3.65 -19.84 -9.51
C ASN A 49 4.58 -20.06 -8.32
N LEU A 50 4.09 -20.72 -7.28
CA LEU A 50 4.87 -21.10 -6.10
C LEU A 50 4.16 -22.23 -5.35
N ASN A 51 4.90 -23.27 -4.94
CA ASN A 51 4.40 -24.35 -4.07
C ASN A 51 3.06 -24.98 -4.52
N GLY A 52 2.89 -25.17 -5.84
CA GLY A 52 1.68 -25.76 -6.42
C GLY A 52 0.52 -24.78 -6.62
N HIS A 53 0.66 -23.53 -6.19
CA HIS A 53 -0.30 -22.46 -6.46
C HIS A 53 0.08 -21.66 -7.69
N ARG A 54 -0.92 -21.08 -8.36
CA ARG A 54 -0.75 -20.21 -9.53
C ARG A 54 -1.74 -19.05 -9.51
N ILE A 55 -1.23 -17.85 -9.79
CA ILE A 55 -2.05 -16.68 -10.06
C ILE A 55 -1.68 -16.16 -11.45
N GLU A 56 -2.67 -15.92 -12.30
CA GLU A 56 -2.54 -15.31 -13.61
C GLU A 56 -3.44 -14.08 -13.68
N TRP A 57 -2.99 -13.04 -14.39
CA TRP A 57 -3.73 -11.80 -14.56
C TRP A 57 -3.63 -11.33 -16.00
N ALA A 58 -4.73 -10.78 -16.51
CA ALA A 58 -4.78 -10.03 -17.76
C ALA A 58 -5.78 -8.89 -17.55
N LEU A 59 -5.27 -7.73 -17.14
CA LEU A 59 -6.06 -6.59 -16.71
C LEU A 59 -5.69 -5.36 -17.54
N SER A 60 -6.69 -4.52 -17.74
CA SER A 60 -6.54 -3.12 -18.13
C SER A 60 -7.06 -2.25 -17.00
N TYR A 61 -6.60 -1.01 -16.92
CA TYR A 61 -7.10 -0.08 -15.92
C TYR A 61 -7.23 1.34 -16.45
N ARG A 62 -8.24 2.05 -15.97
CA ARG A 62 -8.57 3.43 -16.38
C ARG A 62 -8.61 4.34 -15.17
N GLY A 63 -8.26 5.60 -15.38
CA GLY A 63 -8.20 6.63 -14.36
C GLY A 63 -7.09 7.62 -14.69
N ASP A 64 -7.42 8.90 -14.59
CA ASP A 64 -6.56 10.04 -14.94
C ASP A 64 -6.50 11.09 -13.82
N ASP A 65 -6.95 10.72 -12.61
CA ASP A 65 -6.79 11.54 -11.42
C ASP A 65 -5.34 11.99 -11.24
N ARG A 66 -5.19 13.25 -10.80
CA ARG A 66 -3.89 13.84 -10.49
C ARG A 66 -3.11 12.97 -9.52
N SER A 67 -1.82 12.73 -9.76
CA SER A 67 -0.97 11.97 -8.84
C SER A 67 -0.97 12.55 -7.42
N ILE A 68 -0.80 11.70 -6.40
CA ILE A 68 -0.66 12.10 -5.00
C ILE A 68 0.81 12.06 -4.61
N LEU A 69 1.35 13.22 -4.23
CA LEU A 69 2.66 13.31 -3.59
C LEU A 69 2.50 13.06 -2.10
N PHE A 70 2.94 11.88 -1.68
CA PHE A 70 2.86 11.46 -0.29
C PHE A 70 3.80 12.25 0.62
N LEU A 71 4.98 12.60 0.10
CA LEU A 71 5.95 13.47 0.77
C LEU A 71 5.81 14.92 0.28
N PRO A 72 6.33 15.91 1.02
CA PRO A 72 6.55 17.24 0.47
C PRO A 72 7.37 17.19 -0.82
N GLU A 73 6.93 17.91 -1.86
CA GLU A 73 7.47 17.83 -3.22
C GLU A 73 8.99 18.04 -3.29
N ASN A 74 9.50 18.97 -2.48
CA ASN A 74 10.93 19.28 -2.41
C ASN A 74 11.82 18.10 -1.92
N LEU A 75 11.23 17.04 -1.36
CA LEU A 75 11.97 15.85 -0.92
C LEU A 75 12.18 14.81 -2.02
N TYR A 76 11.42 14.86 -3.12
CA TYR A 76 11.56 13.91 -4.23
C TYR A 76 12.90 14.01 -4.97
N PRO A 77 13.43 15.21 -5.29
CA PRO A 77 14.78 15.33 -5.86
C PRO A 77 15.88 15.17 -4.79
N ALA A 78 15.55 15.21 -3.50
CA ALA A 78 16.53 15.16 -2.42
C ALA A 78 17.08 13.75 -2.15
N ARG A 79 18.29 13.69 -1.58
CA ARG A 79 18.93 12.42 -1.18
C ARG A 79 18.17 11.70 -0.06
N LEU A 80 17.52 12.45 0.81
CA LEU A 80 16.69 11.95 1.91
C LEU A 80 15.23 12.39 1.69
N PRO A 81 14.25 11.54 2.01
CA PRO A 81 14.38 10.18 2.54
C PRO A 81 14.90 9.19 1.47
N ARG A 82 15.49 8.08 1.96
CA ARG A 82 16.08 7.04 1.10
C ARG A 82 15.05 6.08 0.50
N ALA A 83 13.84 6.09 1.01
CA ALA A 83 12.65 5.44 0.46
C ALA A 83 11.65 6.55 0.12
N LYS A 84 11.04 6.46 -1.06
CA LYS A 84 10.06 7.41 -1.57
C LYS A 84 8.90 6.65 -2.20
N SER A 85 7.71 7.23 -2.13
CA SER A 85 6.50 6.72 -2.77
C SER A 85 5.75 7.84 -3.48
N VAL A 86 5.05 7.49 -4.54
CA VAL A 86 4.03 8.33 -5.19
C VAL A 86 2.86 7.44 -5.56
N VAL A 87 1.64 7.96 -5.39
CA VAL A 87 0.47 7.36 -6.03
C VAL A 87 0.37 8.02 -7.39
N SER A 88 0.88 7.36 -8.42
CA SER A 88 0.90 7.91 -9.78
C SER A 88 -0.51 8.09 -10.30
N ARG A 89 -1.39 7.12 -10.03
CA ARG A 89 -2.81 7.17 -10.37
C ARG A 89 -3.63 6.67 -9.19
N PRO A 90 -4.19 7.55 -8.36
CA PRO A 90 -5.18 7.14 -7.39
C PRO A 90 -6.50 6.79 -8.10
N GLN A 91 -7.35 5.99 -7.45
CA GLN A 91 -8.73 5.75 -7.87
C GLN A 91 -8.89 5.23 -9.32
N VAL A 92 -8.02 4.31 -9.74
CA VAL A 92 -8.20 3.63 -11.02
C VAL A 92 -9.25 2.54 -10.91
N THR A 93 -9.89 2.20 -12.02
CA THR A 93 -10.78 1.04 -12.14
C THR A 93 -10.13 -0.02 -13.03
N PHE A 94 -10.08 -1.26 -12.54
CA PHE A 94 -9.54 -2.41 -13.26
C PHE A 94 -10.66 -3.17 -13.96
N THR A 95 -10.38 -3.65 -15.17
CA THR A 95 -11.25 -4.58 -15.92
C THR A 95 -10.39 -5.64 -16.62
N GLY A 96 -10.83 -6.89 -16.61
CA GLY A 96 -10.17 -8.00 -17.28
C GLY A 96 -10.42 -9.32 -16.54
N GLU A 97 -9.40 -10.18 -16.48
CA GLU A 97 -9.53 -11.49 -15.86
C GLU A 97 -8.37 -11.79 -14.90
N LEU A 98 -8.72 -12.51 -13.84
CA LEU A 98 -7.79 -13.16 -12.93
C LEU A 98 -8.06 -14.67 -12.97
N VAL A 99 -7.01 -15.48 -12.88
CA VAL A 99 -7.13 -16.92 -12.67
C VAL A 99 -6.31 -17.29 -11.45
N VAL A 100 -6.94 -17.89 -10.44
CA VAL A 100 -6.29 -18.33 -9.20
C VAL A 100 -6.54 -19.81 -9.02
N ASP A 101 -5.48 -20.62 -9.03
CA ASP A 101 -5.54 -22.08 -8.93
C ASP A 101 -6.55 -22.73 -9.91
N GLY A 102 -6.65 -22.15 -11.12
CA GLY A 102 -7.56 -22.61 -12.18
C GLY A 102 -8.98 -22.02 -12.11
N GLU A 103 -9.34 -21.34 -11.03
CA GLU A 103 -10.62 -20.63 -10.91
C GLU A 103 -10.52 -19.25 -11.60
N ARG A 104 -11.37 -19.03 -12.60
CA ARG A 104 -11.40 -17.76 -13.36
C ARG A 104 -12.38 -16.79 -12.72
N MET A 105 -11.93 -15.54 -12.57
CA MET A 105 -12.69 -14.44 -12.01
C MET A 105 -12.67 -13.27 -12.99
N THR A 106 -13.85 -12.76 -13.31
CA THR A 106 -13.99 -11.54 -14.09
C THR A 106 -13.80 -10.34 -13.17
N VAL A 107 -12.92 -9.43 -13.57
CA VAL A 107 -12.74 -8.13 -12.94
C VAL A 107 -13.47 -7.12 -13.81
N ASP A 108 -14.42 -6.38 -13.24
CA ASP A 108 -15.17 -5.35 -13.96
C ASP A 108 -15.35 -4.11 -13.08
N GLY A 109 -14.66 -3.03 -13.45
CA GLY A 109 -14.76 -1.76 -12.73
C GLY A 109 -14.22 -1.79 -11.29
N TRP A 110 -13.30 -2.71 -10.97
CA TRP A 110 -12.83 -2.87 -9.58
C TRP A 110 -11.92 -1.69 -9.18
N PRO A 111 -12.21 -0.93 -8.11
CA PRO A 111 -11.36 0.16 -7.66
C PRO A 111 -9.97 -0.29 -7.23
N GLY A 112 -8.97 0.54 -7.48
CA GLY A 112 -7.61 0.36 -7.01
C GLY A 112 -6.71 1.57 -7.30
N SER A 113 -5.41 1.35 -7.34
CA SER A 113 -4.40 2.41 -7.47
C SER A 113 -3.16 1.92 -8.21
N GLU A 114 -2.43 2.86 -8.80
CA GLU A 114 -1.08 2.67 -9.31
C GLU A 114 -0.08 3.41 -8.41
N ASN A 115 0.74 2.67 -7.68
CA ASN A 115 1.74 3.20 -6.76
C ASN A 115 3.16 2.89 -7.27
N HIS A 116 4.07 3.85 -7.09
CA HIS A 116 5.50 3.68 -7.40
C HIS A 116 6.32 3.96 -6.15
N ASN A 117 7.16 2.99 -5.79
CA ASN A 117 8.05 3.06 -4.63
C ASN A 117 9.49 2.87 -5.09
N TRP A 118 10.41 3.74 -4.65
CA TRP A 118 11.82 3.62 -5.01
C TRP A 118 12.73 4.12 -3.88
N GLY A 119 13.99 3.68 -3.92
CA GLY A 119 14.92 4.04 -2.88
C GLY A 119 16.20 3.22 -2.86
N SER A 120 17.19 3.72 -2.13
CA SER A 120 18.45 3.00 -1.85
C SER A 120 18.36 2.09 -0.61
N ARG A 121 17.23 2.12 0.08
CA ARG A 121 16.95 1.35 1.30
C ARG A 121 15.44 1.34 1.56
N HIS A 122 14.91 0.26 2.12
CA HIS A 122 13.56 0.28 2.70
C HIS A 122 13.52 1.08 4.01
N THR A 123 12.35 1.64 4.32
CA THR A 123 12.06 2.14 5.66
C THR A 123 12.30 1.04 6.69
N ASP A 124 12.82 1.37 7.88
CA ASP A 124 13.27 0.34 8.82
C ASP A 124 12.10 -0.43 9.42
N GLN A 125 11.05 0.27 9.87
CA GLN A 125 9.80 -0.33 10.32
C GLN A 125 8.64 0.61 10.00
N TYR A 126 7.51 0.05 9.61
CA TYR A 126 6.28 0.82 9.38
C TYR A 126 5.01 0.00 9.55
N ALA A 127 3.91 0.72 9.78
CA ALA A 127 2.57 0.34 9.36
C ALA A 127 2.15 1.30 8.23
N TRP A 128 1.66 0.76 7.11
CA TRP A 128 1.17 1.50 5.95
C TRP A 128 -0.22 1.02 5.59
N GLY A 129 -1.07 1.90 5.10
CA GLY A 129 -2.38 1.50 4.63
C GLY A 129 -2.95 2.43 3.59
N GLN A 130 -3.84 1.88 2.78
CA GLN A 130 -4.47 2.58 1.68
C GLN A 130 -5.90 2.08 1.50
N VAL A 131 -6.81 2.99 1.19
CA VAL A 131 -8.19 2.69 0.80
C VAL A 131 -8.44 3.41 -0.51
N ALA A 132 -8.61 2.64 -1.59
CA ALA A 132 -8.84 3.20 -2.93
C ALA A 132 -10.29 3.60 -3.18
N ALA A 133 -11.22 3.02 -2.42
CA ALA A 133 -12.64 3.34 -2.39
C ALA A 133 -13.22 2.94 -1.03
N PHE A 134 -13.93 3.84 -0.34
CA PHE A 134 -14.63 3.52 0.90
C PHE A 134 -16.05 3.02 0.60
N ASP A 135 -16.59 2.15 1.46
CA ASP A 135 -17.91 1.54 1.26
C ASP A 135 -19.03 2.61 1.26
N ASN A 136 -18.84 3.69 2.02
CA ASN A 136 -19.78 4.80 2.12
C ASN A 136 -19.33 6.08 1.38
N ALA A 137 -18.19 6.03 0.68
CA ALA A 137 -17.64 7.12 -0.12
C ALA A 137 -16.67 6.55 -1.18
N PRO A 138 -17.20 5.97 -2.28
CA PRO A 138 -16.39 5.25 -3.25
C PRO A 138 -15.37 6.12 -3.98
N ASP A 139 -15.62 7.44 -4.06
CA ASP A 139 -14.73 8.43 -4.66
C ASP A 139 -13.76 9.08 -3.66
N ALA A 140 -13.64 8.51 -2.46
CA ALA A 140 -12.66 8.93 -1.46
C ALA A 140 -11.44 8.01 -1.47
N PHE A 141 -10.26 8.63 -1.37
CA PHE A 141 -8.99 7.94 -1.37
C PHE A 141 -8.18 8.28 -0.12
N LEU A 142 -7.64 7.27 0.56
CA LEU A 142 -6.75 7.44 1.70
C LEU A 142 -5.44 6.70 1.44
N GLU A 143 -4.31 7.36 1.71
CA GLU A 143 -3.04 6.68 1.96
C GLU A 143 -2.42 7.26 3.23
N CYS A 144 -1.89 6.40 4.11
CA CYS A 144 -1.20 6.83 5.31
C CYS A 144 -0.10 5.86 5.74
N ILE A 145 0.79 6.33 6.60
CA ILE A 145 1.89 5.54 7.15
C ILE A 145 2.24 6.04 8.55
N THR A 146 2.62 5.11 9.42
CA THR A 146 3.38 5.37 10.65
C THR A 146 4.71 4.63 10.53
N ALA A 147 5.81 5.37 10.51
CA ALA A 147 7.13 4.85 10.18
C ALA A 147 8.20 5.28 11.19
N GLN A 148 9.23 4.44 11.28
CA GLN A 148 10.46 4.72 11.98
C GLN A 148 11.66 4.39 11.08
N VAL A 149 12.66 5.26 11.08
CA VAL A 149 13.90 5.08 10.31
C VAL A 149 15.10 5.10 11.26
N LYS A 150 16.16 4.37 10.93
CA LYS A 150 17.41 4.37 11.71
C LYS A 150 18.35 5.47 11.23
N ILE A 151 18.75 6.35 12.16
CA ILE A 151 19.82 7.33 11.97
C ILE A 151 21.06 6.78 12.68
N GLY A 152 21.93 6.10 11.91
CA GLY A 152 22.98 5.27 12.50
C GLY A 152 22.36 4.09 13.26
N PRO A 153 22.76 3.81 14.52
CA PRO A 153 22.18 2.73 15.32
C PRO A 153 20.86 3.12 16.01
N ILE A 154 20.50 4.40 16.02
CA ILE A 154 19.39 4.92 16.81
C ILE A 154 18.12 5.01 15.95
N PRO A 155 16.98 4.47 16.39
CA PRO A 155 15.71 4.72 15.73
C PRO A 155 15.27 6.18 15.89
N SER A 156 14.73 6.78 14.84
CA SER A 156 14.05 8.07 14.92
C SER A 156 12.85 8.00 15.85
N PRO A 157 12.29 9.13 16.30
CA PRO A 157 10.91 9.14 16.76
C PRO A 157 9.97 8.59 15.67
N TRP A 158 8.80 8.12 16.08
CA TRP A 158 7.73 7.76 15.14
C TRP A 158 7.32 8.99 14.34
N MET A 159 7.12 8.79 13.05
CA MET A 159 6.60 9.81 12.15
C MET A 159 5.37 9.24 11.48
N SER A 160 4.33 10.05 11.34
CA SER A 160 3.18 9.65 10.54
C SER A 160 2.77 10.71 9.55
N ILE A 161 2.47 10.27 8.34
CA ILE A 161 1.96 11.13 7.27
C ILE A 161 0.72 10.47 6.67
N ALA A 162 -0.19 11.30 6.19
CA ALA A 162 -1.42 10.85 5.54
C ALA A 162 -1.82 11.81 4.44
N VAL A 163 -2.52 11.27 3.44
CA VAL A 163 -3.26 12.04 2.45
C VAL A 163 -4.68 11.46 2.39
N LEU A 164 -5.67 12.34 2.50
CA LEU A 164 -7.07 12.00 2.25
C LEU A 164 -7.57 12.87 1.09
N ARG A 165 -8.15 12.25 0.07
CA ARG A 165 -8.96 12.93 -0.94
C ARG A 165 -10.41 12.56 -0.76
N ILE A 166 -11.27 13.57 -0.77
CA ILE A 166 -12.72 13.44 -0.63
C ILE A 166 -13.39 14.70 -1.18
N ASP A 167 -14.49 14.56 -1.91
CA ASP A 167 -15.28 15.68 -2.46
C ASP A 167 -14.42 16.72 -3.21
N GLU A 168 -13.52 16.27 -4.09
CA GLU A 168 -12.55 17.09 -4.85
C GLU A 168 -11.49 17.83 -4.00
N GLU A 169 -11.55 17.74 -2.67
CA GLU A 169 -10.58 18.31 -1.75
C GLU A 169 -9.43 17.32 -1.47
N GLU A 170 -8.20 17.84 -1.34
CA GLU A 170 -7.01 17.07 -0.97
C GLU A 170 -6.46 17.59 0.36
N PHE A 171 -6.52 16.73 1.38
CA PHE A 171 -5.97 16.99 2.71
C PHE A 171 -4.59 16.35 2.84
N LEU A 172 -3.55 17.19 2.85
CA LEU A 172 -2.16 16.77 3.02
C LEU A 172 -1.73 16.90 4.48
N PHE A 173 -1.52 15.77 5.15
CA PHE A 173 -0.97 15.69 6.51
C PHE A 173 0.50 15.23 6.47
N ASN A 174 1.32 15.87 5.63
CA ASN A 174 2.66 15.41 5.30
C ASN A 174 3.80 16.39 5.68
N SER A 175 3.49 17.47 6.40
CA SER A 175 4.53 18.41 6.86
C SER A 175 5.44 17.72 7.90
N LEU A 176 6.76 17.91 7.79
CA LEU A 176 7.73 17.21 8.65
C LEU A 176 7.47 17.46 10.15
N GLY A 177 7.23 18.72 10.51
CA GLY A 177 6.97 19.09 11.91
C GLY A 177 5.69 18.46 12.46
N GLN A 178 4.65 18.33 11.64
CA GLN A 178 3.43 17.64 12.03
C GLN A 178 3.64 16.13 12.06
N ALA A 179 4.43 15.57 11.16
CA ALA A 179 4.66 14.12 11.11
C ALA A 179 5.21 13.57 12.43
N PHE A 180 6.08 14.32 13.10
CA PHE A 180 6.60 13.99 14.43
C PHE A 180 5.61 14.27 15.59
N ARG A 181 4.59 15.10 15.37
CA ARG A 181 3.53 15.39 16.36
C ARG A 181 2.33 14.46 16.22
N ALA A 182 2.16 13.84 15.06
CA ALA A 182 1.12 12.86 14.81
C ALA A 182 1.26 11.67 15.77
N ASN A 183 0.13 11.18 16.26
CA ASN A 183 0.08 10.04 17.18
C ASN A 183 -0.25 8.78 16.38
N GLY A 184 0.78 8.12 15.86
CA GLY A 184 0.67 6.83 15.19
C GLY A 184 1.15 5.70 16.10
N ARG A 185 0.34 4.65 16.26
CA ARG A 185 0.66 3.48 17.08
C ARG A 185 0.10 2.22 16.45
N TYR A 186 0.92 1.18 16.35
CA TYR A 186 0.46 -0.13 15.88
C TYR A 186 1.03 -1.26 16.73
N THR A 187 0.24 -2.31 16.85
CA THR A 187 0.71 -3.67 17.12
C THR A 187 0.63 -4.47 15.83
N PHE A 188 0.97 -5.76 15.85
CA PHE A 188 0.55 -6.58 14.71
C PHE A 188 -0.98 -6.55 14.62
N PHE A 189 -1.49 -6.37 13.40
CA PHE A 189 -2.90 -6.49 13.05
C PHE A 189 -3.83 -5.35 13.49
N ASP A 190 -3.33 -4.41 14.29
CA ASP A 190 -4.08 -3.23 14.74
C ASP A 190 -3.21 -1.98 14.61
N TRP A 191 -3.74 -0.94 13.98
CA TRP A 191 -3.04 0.33 13.81
C TRP A 191 -3.99 1.51 13.95
N SER A 192 -3.53 2.53 14.67
CA SER A 192 -4.21 3.82 14.78
C SER A 192 -3.28 4.98 14.44
N LEU A 193 -3.83 6.02 13.84
CA LEU A 193 -3.14 7.25 13.47
C LEU A 193 -4.03 8.45 13.74
N GLN A 194 -3.51 9.44 14.45
CA GLN A 194 -4.14 10.75 14.60
C GLN A 194 -3.19 11.85 14.12
N THR A 195 -3.67 12.72 13.25
CA THR A 195 -2.89 13.85 12.72
C THR A 195 -3.78 15.06 12.43
N ALA A 196 -3.18 16.22 12.19
CA ALA A 196 -3.90 17.47 11.97
C ALA A 196 -3.09 18.41 11.09
N GLN A 197 -3.76 19.19 10.24
CA GLN A 197 -3.14 20.24 9.44
C GLN A 197 -4.14 21.39 9.32
N GLY A 198 -3.71 22.60 9.74
CA GLY A 198 -4.61 23.75 9.79
C GLY A 198 -5.80 23.50 10.72
N ASP A 199 -7.01 23.60 10.19
CA ASP A 199 -8.28 23.35 10.87
C ASP A 199 -8.82 21.92 10.67
N ALA A 200 -8.14 21.10 9.86
CA ALA A 200 -8.50 19.71 9.60
C ALA A 200 -7.76 18.76 10.57
N ARG A 201 -8.48 17.76 11.07
CA ARG A 201 -7.97 16.65 11.87
C ARG A 201 -8.40 15.34 11.23
N LEU A 202 -7.50 14.37 11.21
CA LEU A 202 -7.73 13.05 10.68
C LEU A 202 -7.39 12.00 11.74
N ASP A 203 -8.39 11.18 12.07
CA ASP A 203 -8.25 9.98 12.89
C ASP A 203 -8.47 8.75 12.02
N VAL A 204 -7.54 7.79 12.03
CA VAL A 204 -7.60 6.57 11.21
C VAL A 204 -7.35 5.35 12.07
N GLN A 205 -8.08 4.28 11.82
CA GLN A 205 -7.90 2.97 12.43
C GLN A 205 -7.93 1.89 11.35
N PHE A 206 -6.96 0.98 11.41
CA PHE A 206 -6.93 -0.24 10.60
C PHE A 206 -6.94 -1.47 11.50
N HIS A 207 -7.66 -2.49 11.06
CA HIS A 207 -7.70 -3.79 11.71
C HIS A 207 -7.85 -4.90 10.68
N ALA A 208 -7.19 -6.03 10.86
CA ALA A 208 -7.58 -7.27 10.19
C ALA A 208 -7.26 -8.47 11.09
N ALA A 209 -8.04 -9.53 11.01
CA ALA A 209 -7.72 -10.76 11.74
C ALA A 209 -6.35 -11.30 11.28
N PRO A 210 -5.54 -11.93 12.17
CA PRO A 210 -4.24 -12.48 11.80
C PRO A 210 -4.29 -13.42 10.59
N ARG A 211 -5.37 -14.20 10.46
CA ARG A 211 -5.57 -15.11 9.32
C ARG A 211 -5.71 -14.40 7.97
N HIS A 212 -6.10 -13.12 7.95
CA HIS A 212 -6.18 -12.29 6.76
C HIS A 212 -4.84 -11.62 6.39
N PHE A 213 -3.74 -12.03 7.01
CA PHE A 213 -2.40 -11.59 6.67
C PHE A 213 -1.56 -12.72 6.07
N THR A 214 -0.84 -12.42 5.00
CA THR A 214 0.31 -13.21 4.55
C THR A 214 1.61 -12.56 5.02
N ALA A 215 2.66 -13.34 5.22
CA ALA A 215 3.98 -12.84 5.60
C ALA A 215 4.99 -13.15 4.51
N LEU A 216 5.63 -12.11 3.98
CA LEU A 216 6.54 -12.19 2.85
C LEU A 216 7.96 -11.83 3.28
N THR A 217 8.93 -12.55 2.72
CA THR A 217 10.34 -12.12 2.78
C THR A 217 10.54 -10.93 1.85
N TYR A 218 10.92 -9.79 2.42
CA TYR A 218 11.17 -8.56 1.68
C TYR A 218 12.67 -8.23 1.67
N TYR A 219 13.31 -8.43 0.51
CA TYR A 219 14.74 -8.16 0.33
C TYR A 219 15.01 -6.66 0.41
N ASN A 220 15.96 -6.28 1.27
CA ASN A 220 16.33 -4.88 1.45
C ASN A 220 17.53 -4.53 0.55
N PRO A 221 17.42 -3.51 -0.35
CA PRO A 221 18.51 -3.10 -1.23
C PRO A 221 19.83 -2.83 -0.51
N SER A 222 19.78 -2.36 0.74
CA SER A 222 20.99 -2.05 1.50
C SER A 222 21.71 -3.28 2.08
N ARG A 223 21.01 -4.42 2.24
CA ARG A 223 21.42 -5.73 2.83
C ARG A 223 20.34 -6.27 3.77
N GLY A 224 20.21 -7.60 3.80
CA GLY A 224 19.34 -8.33 4.72
C GLY A 224 17.89 -8.39 4.25
N ASN A 225 17.07 -9.07 5.03
CA ASN A 225 15.66 -9.28 4.74
C ASN A 225 14.80 -8.71 5.87
N LYS A 226 13.61 -8.28 5.52
CA LYS A 226 12.55 -7.89 6.46
C LYS A 226 11.34 -8.79 6.25
N THR A 227 10.47 -8.84 7.23
CA THR A 227 9.14 -9.44 7.06
C THR A 227 8.15 -8.35 6.69
N CYS A 228 7.47 -8.51 5.57
CA CYS A 228 6.30 -7.71 5.21
C CYS A 228 5.04 -8.53 5.51
N LEU A 229 4.29 -8.15 6.52
CA LEU A 229 2.93 -8.64 6.74
C LEU A 229 2.01 -7.83 5.83
N ASN A 230 1.19 -8.52 5.05
CA ASN A 230 0.31 -7.88 4.07
C ASN A 230 -1.13 -8.40 4.19
N SER A 231 -2.09 -7.49 4.24
CA SER A 231 -3.50 -7.75 4.03
C SER A 231 -4.06 -6.78 2.97
N LYS A 232 -4.89 -7.29 2.06
CA LYS A 232 -5.67 -6.47 1.12
C LYS A 232 -7.18 -6.54 1.39
N ILE A 233 -7.56 -7.11 2.54
CA ILE A 233 -8.96 -7.26 3.00
C ILE A 233 -9.12 -6.77 4.44
N ALA A 234 -8.34 -5.75 4.82
CA ALA A 234 -8.43 -5.16 6.14
C ALA A 234 -9.65 -4.22 6.24
N GLN A 235 -10.08 -3.99 7.48
CA GLN A 235 -11.01 -2.93 7.83
C GLN A 235 -10.25 -1.62 8.00
N CYS A 236 -10.84 -0.51 7.55
CA CYS A 236 -10.40 0.84 7.83
C CYS A 236 -11.58 1.71 8.27
N GLN A 237 -11.38 2.52 9.31
CA GLN A 237 -12.25 3.64 9.64
C GLN A 237 -11.42 4.92 9.66
N ALA A 238 -11.88 5.96 8.95
CA ALA A 238 -11.27 7.28 8.95
C ALA A 238 -12.30 8.34 9.34
N THR A 239 -11.93 9.29 10.19
CA THR A 239 -12.79 10.41 10.57
C THR A 239 -12.06 11.71 10.28
N LEU A 240 -12.62 12.52 9.38
CA LEU A 240 -12.16 13.87 9.09
C LEU A 240 -13.01 14.86 9.88
N THR A 241 -12.38 15.65 10.74
CA THR A 241 -13.02 16.74 11.48
C THR A 241 -12.47 18.08 11.02
N ARG A 242 -13.36 19.01 10.66
CA ARG A 242 -13.02 20.40 10.29
C ARG A 242 -13.72 21.37 11.23
N ARG A 243 -13.08 22.50 11.54
CA ARG A 243 -13.64 23.50 12.46
C ARG A 243 -14.98 24.02 11.92
N GLY A 244 -16.03 23.92 12.73
CA GLY A 244 -17.36 24.44 12.39
C GLY A 244 -18.15 23.58 11.41
N GLN A 245 -17.66 22.38 11.07
CA GLN A 245 -18.37 21.42 10.22
C GLN A 245 -18.66 20.14 10.99
N ALA A 246 -19.66 19.38 10.53
CA ALA A 246 -19.90 18.04 11.04
C ALA A 246 -18.73 17.11 10.66
N PRO A 247 -18.32 16.18 11.55
CA PRO A 247 -17.32 15.17 11.20
C PRO A 247 -17.80 14.30 10.03
N VAL A 248 -16.89 14.01 9.10
CA VAL A 248 -17.09 13.03 8.02
C VAL A 248 -16.47 11.72 8.46
N VAL A 249 -17.26 10.66 8.50
CA VAL A 249 -16.80 9.30 8.86
C VAL A 249 -16.81 8.44 7.61
N LEU A 250 -15.66 7.84 7.30
CA LEU A 250 -15.43 6.95 6.17
C LEU A 250 -15.15 5.56 6.71
N SER A 251 -15.73 4.55 6.09
CA SER A 251 -15.56 3.15 6.49
C SER A 251 -15.34 2.26 5.28
N SER A 252 -14.36 1.36 5.40
CA SER A 252 -14.27 0.20 4.54
C SER A 252 -14.13 -1.04 5.39
N LEU A 253 -15.03 -2.01 5.24
CA LEU A 253 -15.03 -3.22 6.02
C LEU A 253 -13.95 -4.20 5.54
N HIS A 254 -13.72 -4.25 4.22
CA HIS A 254 -12.83 -5.20 3.56
C HIS A 254 -12.01 -4.63 2.39
N GLY A 255 -12.08 -3.32 2.13
CA GLY A 255 -11.40 -2.69 0.98
C GLY A 255 -10.06 -2.05 1.32
N ALA A 256 -9.54 -2.24 2.54
CA ALA A 256 -8.31 -1.60 2.97
C ALA A 256 -7.09 -2.49 2.74
N ALA A 257 -6.06 -1.92 2.12
CA ALA A 257 -4.71 -2.44 2.19
C ALA A 257 -4.08 -2.07 3.54
N PHE A 258 -3.45 -3.04 4.20
CA PHE A 258 -2.74 -2.85 5.45
C PHE A 258 -1.44 -3.67 5.45
N GLU A 259 -0.32 -2.98 5.56
CA GLU A 259 1.01 -3.56 5.54
C GLU A 259 1.81 -3.20 6.79
N ILE A 260 2.56 -4.17 7.31
CA ILE A 260 3.50 -3.97 8.42
C ILE A 260 4.86 -4.49 8.00
N LEU A 261 5.86 -3.61 7.95
CA LEU A 261 7.24 -4.00 7.71
C LEU A 261 8.02 -4.03 9.02
N THR A 262 8.64 -5.18 9.32
CA THR A 262 9.30 -5.40 10.59
C THR A 262 10.52 -6.32 10.47
N ASP A 263 11.41 -6.21 11.46
CA ASP A 263 12.51 -7.18 11.69
C ASP A 263 12.10 -8.27 12.71
N ARG A 264 10.90 -8.15 13.29
CA ARG A 264 10.37 -9.10 14.29
C ARG A 264 9.84 -10.36 13.62
N SER A 265 9.99 -11.50 14.29
CA SER A 265 9.49 -12.81 13.85
C SER A 265 8.37 -13.37 14.73
N ASP A 266 7.98 -12.67 15.79
CA ASP A 266 6.97 -13.08 16.78
C ASP A 266 5.53 -12.69 16.37
N HIS A 267 5.30 -12.44 15.08
CA HIS A 267 4.00 -12.05 14.52
C HIS A 267 3.02 -13.22 14.34
N GLY A 268 3.44 -14.47 14.58
CA GLY A 268 2.55 -15.63 14.53
C GLY A 268 2.01 -15.98 13.13
N ARG A 269 2.67 -15.51 12.07
CA ARG A 269 2.35 -15.88 10.67
C ARG A 269 3.51 -16.66 10.05
N PRO A 270 3.26 -17.76 9.33
CA PRO A 270 4.32 -18.47 8.62
C PRO A 270 4.87 -17.56 7.52
N LEU A 271 6.20 -17.48 7.42
CA LEU A 271 6.85 -16.82 6.29
C LEU A 271 6.64 -17.66 5.03
N MET A 272 6.15 -17.02 3.98
CA MET A 272 6.13 -17.61 2.65
C MET A 272 7.56 -17.59 2.11
N THR A 273 8.09 -18.79 1.90
CA THR A 273 9.38 -19.07 1.27
C THR A 273 9.18 -19.61 -0.13
#